data_AF-A0A933SFP3-F1
#
_entry.id   AF-A0A933SFP3-F1
#
_cell.length_a   1.000
_cell.length_b   1.000
_cell.length_c   1.000
_cell.angle_alpha   90.00
_cell.angle_beta   90.00
_cell.angle_gamma   90.00
#
_symmetry.space_group_name_H-M   'P 1'
#
loop_
_entity.id
_entity.type
_entity.pdbx_description
1 polymer ?
#
loop_
_entity_poly.entity_id
_entity_poly.type
_entity_poly.pdbx_seq_one_letter_code
_entity_poly.pdbx_strand_id
1 'polypeptide(L)'
;MTVQRRDEQAPWQVLHRTLEEHLEALRARGDAAAAAELHTIVDRWWNEQQEWDARMADVLTVHHEINNALVGVRGNAQLLLMGPAGQMTGVRERLEVVLRESSRIQEAAGRLRELKSSLGGQAPHSRAA
;
A
#
# COMPACT_ATOMS: atom_id res chain seq x y z
N MET A 1 20.27 -5.61 -17.87
CA MET A 1 20.72 -5.47 -16.47
C MET A 1 19.49 -5.35 -15.59
N THR A 2 19.01 -6.49 -15.10
CA THR A 2 17.90 -6.57 -14.14
C THR A 2 18.48 -6.18 -12.78
N VAL A 3 18.18 -4.97 -12.32
CA VAL A 3 18.48 -4.57 -10.94
C VAL A 3 17.64 -5.48 -10.06
N GLN A 4 18.25 -6.51 -9.47
CA GLN A 4 17.68 -7.24 -8.35
C GLN A 4 17.36 -6.21 -7.28
N ARG A 5 16.07 -5.88 -7.11
CA ARG A 5 15.61 -5.19 -5.90
C ARG A 5 16.05 -6.08 -4.75
N ARG A 6 17.04 -5.63 -3.97
CA ARG A 6 17.31 -6.20 -2.65
C ARG A 6 15.96 -6.26 -1.95
N ASP A 7 15.62 -7.41 -1.40
CA ASP A 7 14.43 -7.61 -0.60
C ASP A 7 14.30 -6.47 0.42
N GLU A 8 13.45 -5.49 0.13
CA GLU A 8 13.12 -4.38 1.02
C GLU A 8 12.22 -4.94 2.12
N GLN A 9 12.81 -5.75 3.00
CA GLN A 9 12.16 -6.17 4.23
C GLN A 9 11.88 -4.95 5.08
N ALA A 10 10.65 -4.87 5.59
CA ALA A 10 10.26 -3.75 6.41
C ALA A 10 11.13 -3.70 7.69
N PRO A 11 11.47 -2.51 8.22
CA PRO A 11 12.32 -2.39 9.40
C PRO A 11 11.85 -3.20 10.61
N TRP A 12 10.53 -3.36 10.79
CA TRP A 12 9.95 -4.17 11.87
C TRP A 12 10.13 -5.68 11.66
N GLN A 13 10.21 -6.17 10.42
CA GLN A 13 10.52 -7.59 10.14
C GLN A 13 11.98 -7.90 10.53
N VAL A 14 12.90 -6.97 10.26
CA VAL A 14 14.29 -7.09 10.69
C VAL A 14 14.38 -7.10 12.21
N LEU A 15 13.66 -6.18 12.88
CA LEU A 15 13.59 -6.12 14.34
C LEU A 15 13.04 -7.41 14.94
N HIS A 16 11.93 -7.95 14.40
CA HIS A 16 11.35 -9.21 14.86
C HIS A 16 12.37 -10.35 14.82
N ARG A 17 13.04 -10.53 13.67
CA ARG A 17 14.10 -11.54 13.53
C ARG A 17 15.24 -11.34 14.54
N THR A 18 15.69 -10.10 14.74
CA THR A 18 16.75 -9.81 15.72
C THR A 18 16.31 -10.11 17.16
N LEU A 19 15.04 -9.90 17.50
CA LEU A 19 14.49 -10.25 18.80
C LEU A 19 14.38 -11.78 18.97
N GLU A 20 14.01 -12.51 17.92
CA GLU A 20 14.03 -14.00 17.91
C GLU A 20 15.44 -14.55 18.13
N GLU A 21 16.45 -13.98 17.45
CA GLU A 21 17.86 -14.34 17.66
C GLU A 21 18.31 -14.07 19.11
N HIS A 22 17.84 -12.96 19.71
CA HIS A 22 18.14 -12.63 21.09
C HIS A 22 17.47 -13.60 22.09
N LEU A 23 16.24 -14.04 21.81
CA LEU A 23 15.54 -15.06 22.59
C LEU A 23 16.31 -16.37 22.61
N GLU A 24 16.80 -16.82 21.46
CA GLU A 24 17.63 -18.03 21.38
C GLU A 24 18.95 -17.86 22.16
N ALA A 25 19.57 -16.69 22.10
CA ALA A 25 20.76 -16.41 22.88
C ALA A 25 20.51 -16.41 24.41
N LEU A 26 19.34 -15.98 24.88
CA LEU A 26 18.97 -16.07 26.31
C LEU A 26 18.75 -17.54 26.72
N ARG A 27 18.04 -18.31 25.90
CA ARG A 27 17.83 -19.76 26.12
C ARG A 27 19.15 -20.51 26.20
N ALA A 28 20.08 -20.25 25.29
CA ALA A 28 21.41 -20.87 25.26
C ALA A 28 22.26 -20.53 26.50
N ARG A 29 22.04 -19.36 27.11
CA ARG A 29 22.71 -18.94 28.37
C ARG A 29 22.07 -19.51 29.63
N GLY A 30 20.96 -20.25 29.49
CA GLY A 30 20.21 -20.83 30.62
C GLY A 30 19.27 -19.85 31.32
N ASP A 31 19.08 -18.64 30.78
CA ASP A 31 18.17 -17.65 31.35
C ASP A 31 16.73 -17.87 30.84
N ALA A 32 16.14 -18.97 31.29
CA ALA A 32 14.82 -19.41 30.84
C ALA A 32 13.71 -18.42 31.24
N ALA A 33 13.84 -17.75 32.39
CA ALA A 33 12.87 -16.78 32.87
C ALA A 33 12.85 -15.52 31.99
N ALA A 34 14.02 -14.92 31.74
CA ALA A 34 14.10 -13.74 30.86
C ALA A 34 13.69 -14.08 29.41
N ALA A 35 14.05 -15.27 28.92
CA ALA A 35 13.62 -15.72 27.60
C ALA A 35 12.10 -15.88 27.50
N ALA A 36 11.43 -16.41 28.52
CA ALA A 36 9.98 -16.57 28.52
C ALA A 36 9.25 -15.22 28.60
N GLU A 37 9.75 -14.30 29.41
CA GLU A 37 9.20 -12.94 29.52
C GLU A 37 9.33 -12.18 28.20
N LEU A 38 10.53 -12.17 27.61
CA LEU A 38 10.76 -11.50 26.33
C LEU A 38 9.91 -12.13 25.22
N HIS A 39 9.77 -13.45 25.18
CA HIS A 39 8.97 -14.13 24.16
C HIS A 39 7.51 -13.69 24.22
N THR A 40 6.95 -13.60 25.42
CA THR A 40 5.57 -13.12 25.63
C THR A 40 5.38 -11.69 25.10
N ILE A 41 6.36 -10.81 25.35
CA ILE A 41 6.31 -9.42 24.89
C ILE A 41 6.44 -9.33 23.37
N VAL A 42 7.41 -10.05 22.79
CA VAL A 42 7.67 -10.06 21.34
C VAL A 42 6.47 -10.61 20.59
N ASP A 43 5.89 -11.73 21.04
CA ASP A 43 4.72 -12.34 20.42
C ASP A 43 3.52 -11.40 20.44
N ARG A 44 3.28 -10.74 21.59
CA ARG A 44 2.19 -9.77 21.71
C ARG A 44 2.40 -8.60 20.75
N TRP A 45 3.57 -7.99 20.77
CA TRP A 45 3.89 -6.88 19.88
C TRP A 45 3.75 -7.28 18.41
N TRP A 46 4.25 -8.46 18.04
CA TRP A 46 4.21 -8.94 16.68
C TRP A 46 2.78 -9.16 16.20
N ASN A 47 1.92 -9.76 17.03
CA ASN A 47 0.50 -9.91 16.72
C ASN A 47 -0.19 -8.56 16.54
N GLU A 48 0.05 -7.59 17.43
CA GLU A 48 -0.50 -6.24 17.33
C GLU A 48 -0.01 -5.53 16.04
N GLN A 49 1.25 -5.72 15.65
CA GLN A 49 1.83 -5.20 14.41
C GLN A 49 1.17 -5.82 13.17
N GLN A 50 0.99 -7.14 13.15
CA GLN A 50 0.35 -7.86 12.04
C GLN A 50 -1.12 -7.44 11.85
N GLU A 51 -1.85 -7.23 12.95
CA GLU A 51 -3.21 -6.69 12.90
C GLU A 51 -3.23 -5.25 12.37
N TRP A 52 -2.27 -4.42 12.76
CA TRP A 52 -2.15 -3.06 12.25
C TRP A 52 -1.84 -3.05 10.75
N ASP A 53 -0.89 -3.89 10.29
CA ASP A 53 -0.54 -4.05 8.88
C ASP A 53 -1.75 -4.49 8.06
N ALA A 54 -2.55 -5.43 8.57
CA ALA A 54 -3.79 -5.88 7.92
C ALA A 54 -4.83 -4.76 7.78
N ARG A 55 -5.10 -4.02 8.86
CA ARG A 55 -6.02 -2.86 8.82
C ARG A 55 -5.55 -1.79 7.84
N MET A 56 -4.25 -1.52 7.79
CA MET A 56 -3.68 -0.55 6.84
C MET A 56 -3.78 -1.05 5.40
N ALA A 57 -3.53 -2.33 5.15
CA ALA A 57 -3.68 -2.92 3.83
C ALA A 57 -5.10 -2.76 3.29
N ASP A 58 -6.11 -2.95 4.14
CA ASP A 58 -7.54 -2.79 3.84
C ASP A 58 -7.89 -1.33 3.53
N VAL A 59 -7.49 -0.39 4.39
CA VAL A 59 -7.72 1.06 4.17
C VAL A 59 -7.07 1.53 2.88
N LEU A 60 -5.86 1.05 2.59
CA LEU A 60 -5.14 1.41 1.38
C LEU A 60 -5.71 0.75 0.13
N THR A 61 -6.58 -0.27 0.22
CA THR A 61 -7.27 -0.85 -0.94
C THR A 61 -8.19 0.13 -1.65
N VAL A 62 -8.66 1.17 -0.96
CA VAL A 62 -9.51 2.26 -1.50
C VAL A 62 -8.88 2.93 -2.73
N HIS A 63 -7.55 2.90 -2.89
CA HIS A 63 -6.91 3.44 -4.09
C HIS A 63 -7.36 2.74 -5.39
N HIS A 64 -7.72 1.45 -5.34
CA HIS A 64 -8.26 0.73 -6.50
C HIS A 64 -9.65 1.23 -6.88
N GLU A 65 -10.50 1.46 -5.89
CA GLU A 65 -11.86 1.98 -6.10
C GLU A 65 -11.82 3.41 -6.67
N ILE A 66 -10.93 4.27 -6.13
CA ILE A 66 -10.69 5.62 -6.66
C ILE A 66 -10.24 5.54 -8.11
N ASN A 67 -9.27 4.69 -8.43
CA ASN A 67 -8.78 4.54 -9.80
C ASN A 67 -9.88 4.05 -10.76
N ASN A 68 -10.69 3.08 -10.36
CA ASN A 68 -11.81 2.59 -11.17
C ASN A 68 -12.83 3.70 -11.47
N ALA A 69 -13.21 4.47 -10.44
CA ALA A 69 -14.11 5.61 -10.61
C ALA A 69 -13.51 6.68 -11.54
N LEU A 70 -12.22 7.00 -11.38
CA LEU A 70 -11.53 7.99 -12.21
C LEU A 70 -11.41 7.57 -13.68
N VAL A 71 -11.19 6.28 -13.97
CA VAL A 71 -11.22 5.76 -15.34
C VAL A 71 -12.58 6.01 -15.99
N GLY A 72 -13.67 5.74 -15.26
CA GLY A 72 -15.03 6.02 -15.73
C GLY A 72 -15.29 7.51 -15.97
N VAL A 73 -14.94 8.37 -15.01
CA VAL A 73 -15.12 9.83 -15.12
C VAL A 73 -14.32 10.40 -16.29
N ARG A 74 -13.04 10.01 -16.43
CA ARG A 74 -12.19 10.46 -17.54
C ARG A 74 -12.72 9.98 -18.89
N GLY A 75 -13.09 8.71 -18.99
CA GLY A 75 -13.65 8.15 -20.22
C GLY A 75 -14.91 8.90 -20.67
N ASN A 76 -15.84 9.16 -19.76
CA ASN A 76 -17.06 9.92 -20.07
C ASN A 76 -16.75 11.38 -20.46
N ALA A 77 -15.84 12.05 -19.76
CA ALA A 77 -15.45 13.42 -20.10
C ALA A 77 -14.77 13.50 -21.48
N GLN A 78 -13.93 12.51 -21.83
CA GLN A 78 -13.32 12.41 -23.15
C GLN A 78 -14.36 12.17 -24.26
N LEU A 79 -15.32 11.26 -24.04
CA LEU A 79 -16.40 11.01 -24.98
C LEU A 79 -17.26 12.26 -25.22
N LEU A 80 -17.58 13.01 -24.16
CA LEU A 80 -18.32 14.27 -24.26
C LEU A 80 -17.55 15.36 -25.02
N LEU A 81 -16.23 15.44 -24.82
CA LEU A 81 -15.36 16.36 -25.56
C LEU A 81 -15.29 16.04 -27.06
N MET A 82 -15.40 14.77 -27.43
CA MET A 82 -15.44 14.32 -28.82
C MET A 82 -16.81 14.53 -29.48
N GLY A 83 -17.86 14.72 -28.68
CA GLY A 83 -19.23 14.93 -29.15
C GLY A 83 -19.58 16.39 -29.45
N PRO A 84 -20.78 16.66 -30.00
CA PRO A 84 -21.24 18.01 -30.32
C PRO A 84 -21.27 18.96 -29.11
N ALA A 85 -21.60 18.44 -27.92
CA ALA A 85 -21.58 19.19 -26.67
C ALA A 85 -20.18 19.73 -26.33
N GLY A 86 -19.12 19.01 -26.70
CA GLY A 86 -17.72 19.43 -26.53
C GLY A 86 -17.29 20.59 -27.42
N GLN A 87 -18.10 21.00 -28.39
CA GLN A 87 -17.85 22.20 -29.19
C GLN A 87 -18.36 23.49 -28.53
N MET A 88 -19.23 23.36 -27.52
CA MET A 88 -19.69 24.52 -26.75
C MET A 88 -18.58 24.96 -25.80
N THR A 89 -18.05 26.18 -25.97
CA THR A 89 -16.89 26.70 -25.23
C THR A 89 -16.98 26.48 -23.72
N GLY A 90 -18.11 26.85 -23.10
CA GLY A 90 -18.29 26.69 -21.66
C GLY A 90 -18.41 25.24 -21.17
N VAL A 91 -18.84 24.32 -22.03
CA VAL A 91 -18.87 22.88 -21.72
C VAL A 91 -17.45 22.30 -21.84
N ARG A 92 -16.74 22.67 -22.91
CA ARG A 92 -15.37 22.25 -23.15
C ARG A 92 -14.43 22.63 -22.01
N GLU A 93 -14.43 23.90 -21.61
CA GLU A 93 -13.59 24.40 -20.51
C GLU A 93 -13.84 23.63 -19.20
N ARG A 94 -15.12 23.36 -18.88
CA ARG A 94 -15.49 22.58 -17.69
C ARG A 94 -15.01 21.14 -17.78
N LEU A 95 -15.14 20.49 -18.94
CA LEU A 95 -14.66 19.12 -19.15
C LEU A 95 -13.14 19.04 -19.07
N GLU A 96 -12.41 20.04 -19.59
CA GLU A 96 -10.95 20.12 -19.47
C GLU A 96 -10.50 20.29 -18.01
N VAL A 97 -11.24 21.05 -17.20
CA VAL A 97 -11.03 21.12 -15.74
C VAL A 97 -11.26 19.76 -15.09
N VAL A 98 -12.36 19.08 -15.41
CA VAL A 98 -12.66 17.73 -14.87
C VAL A 98 -11.53 16.76 -15.19
N LEU A 99 -10.99 16.76 -16.42
CA LEU A 99 -9.87 15.91 -16.80
C LEU A 99 -8.58 16.24 -16.02
N ARG A 100 -8.28 17.53 -15.85
CA ARG A 100 -7.11 17.99 -15.10
C ARG A 100 -7.17 17.58 -13.63
N GLU A 101 -8.32 17.81 -12.98
CA GLU A 101 -8.51 17.42 -11.57
C GLU A 101 -8.54 15.90 -11.41
N SER A 102 -9.14 15.16 -12.35
CA SER A 102 -9.07 13.69 -12.35
C SER A 102 -7.63 13.17 -12.42
N SER A 103 -6.76 13.83 -13.20
CA SER A 103 -5.34 13.49 -13.26
C SER A 103 -4.62 13.76 -11.95
N ARG A 104 -4.92 14.88 -11.26
CA ARG A 104 -4.36 15.20 -9.95
C ARG A 104 -4.77 14.18 -8.88
N ILE A 105 -6.04 13.77 -8.89
CA ILE A 105 -6.54 12.74 -7.96
C ILE A 105 -5.88 11.38 -8.27
N GLN A 106 -5.70 11.03 -9.54
CA GLN A 106 -5.02 9.79 -9.94
C GLN A 106 -3.57 9.76 -9.44
N GLU A 107 -2.85 10.89 -9.53
CA GLU A 107 -1.50 11.00 -8.99
C GLU A 107 -1.49 10.80 -7.47
N ALA A 108 -2.42 11.44 -6.75
CA ALA A 108 -2.56 11.26 -5.30
C ALA A 108 -2.89 9.80 -4.93
N ALA A 109 -3.77 9.13 -5.67
CA ALA A 109 -4.07 7.70 -5.49
C ALA A 109 -2.85 6.81 -5.81
N GLY A 110 -1.99 7.22 -6.75
CA GLY A 110 -0.70 6.58 -7.01
C GLY A 110 0.23 6.63 -5.79
N ARG A 111 0.32 7.78 -5.11
CA ARG A 111 1.12 7.93 -3.88
C ARG A 111 0.59 7.05 -2.73
N LEU A 112 -0.73 6.83 -2.64
CA LEU A 112 -1.31 5.88 -1.68
C LEU A 112 -0.87 4.43 -1.96
N ARG A 113 -0.76 4.06 -3.24
CA ARG A 113 -0.23 2.76 -3.65
C ARG A 113 1.25 2.60 -3.28
N GLU A 114 2.05 3.63 -3.47
CA GLU A 114 3.46 3.64 -3.08
C GLU A 114 3.61 3.50 -1.56
N LEU A 115 2.78 4.20 -0.78
CA LEU A 115 2.71 4.06 0.67
C LEU A 115 2.34 2.62 1.08
N LYS A 116 1.40 1.97 0.38
CA LYS A 116 1.07 0.55 0.63
C LYS A 116 2.27 -0.36 0.42
N SER A 117 3.08 -0.09 -0.61
CA SER A 117 4.28 -0.90 -0.88
C SER A 117 5.40 -0.67 0.14
N SER A 118 5.57 0.56 0.66
CA SER A 118 6.57 0.83 1.69
C SER A 118 6.17 0.31 3.07
N LEU A 119 4.86 0.13 3.32
CA LEU A 119 4.32 -0.46 4.53
C LEU A 119 4.39 -2.00 4.56
N GLY A 120 5.23 -2.63 3.75
CA GLY A 120 5.41 -4.09 3.77
C GLY A 120 4.27 -4.88 3.12
N GLY A 121 3.33 -4.20 2.44
CA GLY A 121 2.30 -4.86 1.65
C GLY A 121 2.93 -5.57 0.44
N GLN A 122 3.26 -6.86 0.59
CA GLN A 122 3.51 -7.72 -0.55
C GLN A 122 2.35 -7.55 -1.53
N ALA A 123 2.66 -7.05 -2.74
CA ALA A 123 1.69 -7.04 -3.81
C ALA A 123 1.19 -8.48 -4.00
N PRO A 124 -0.11 -8.78 -3.84
CA PRO A 124 -0.61 -10.10 -4.14
C PRO A 124 -0.23 -10.37 -5.59
N HIS A 125 0.61 -11.37 -5.80
CA HIS A 125 0.87 -11.92 -7.11
C HIS A 125 -0.46 -12.44 -7.61
N SER A 126 -1.15 -11.63 -8.41
CA SER A 126 -2.30 -12.09 -9.18
C SER A 126 -1.77 -13.14 -10.14
N ARG A 127 -1.84 -14.41 -9.74
CA ARG A 127 -1.68 -15.54 -10.62
C ARG A 127 -2.91 -15.56 -11.52
N ALA A 128 -2.75 -15.11 -12.76
CA ALA A 128 -3.63 -15.51 -13.83
C ALA A 128 -3.33 -16.99 -14.15
N ALA A 129 -4.34 -17.84 -13.99
CA ALA A 129 -4.48 -19.15 -14.61
C ALA A 129 -5.86 -19.19 -15.28
#